data_AF-A0A844M4X5-F1
#
_entry.id   AF-A0A844M4X5-F1
#
_cell.length_a   1.000
_cell.length_b   1.000
_cell.length_c   1.000
_cell.angle_alpha   90.00
_cell.angle_beta   90.00
_cell.angle_gamma   90.00
#
_symmetry.space_group_name_H-M   'P 1'
#
loop_
_entity.id
_entity.type
_entity.pdbx_description
1 polymer ?
#
loop_
_entity_poly.entity_id
_entity_poly.type
_entity_poly.pdbx_seq_one_letter_code
_entity_poly.pdbx_strand_id
1 'polypeptide(L)'
;MGRDKRLTLEQSQLLSRARTMGTATAIPIFLEDSELARLAAVILHDVGQENLIPSAIEIPPSASYYNRPLEWFTQEVQGIDFVTLYLTCLQNVKDFETYFKCLCEIHKRRRKYEKILSAQPLPTMAQISPRVLLEFGIIASPALASWMTWRKWFYDIDNRAAQETGYLFEPILASVLGGVSYGSQNSPVRRRNNAKKGRQVDCIVDKLAYEFKLRVTIAASGQGRFSEELDFAEDCKQSGFHPVLLVLDPTPSTRLEDLSREYSRVGGEAYIGDRAWEHLEEQAGETMARFVEHYVRRPIAEIDACATELLNLSISNVPEDSNFSIMLSNKQSSYTWKFSRQEEQALADNGDEEE
;
A
#
# COMPACT_ATOMS: atom_id res chain seq x y z
N MET A 1 13.89 6.45 25.23
CA MET A 1 15.10 7.22 24.85
C MET A 1 14.76 8.70 24.90
N GLY A 2 15.66 9.55 25.38
CA GLY A 2 15.46 11.00 25.36
C GLY A 2 15.50 11.55 23.92
N ARG A 3 14.83 12.68 23.67
CA ARG A 3 14.87 13.38 22.38
C ARG A 3 16.31 13.77 22.03
N ASP A 4 16.78 13.45 20.83
CA ASP A 4 18.05 13.98 20.31
C ASP A 4 17.95 15.50 20.20
N LYS A 5 18.89 16.23 20.82
CA LYS A 5 18.86 17.69 20.91
C LYS A 5 19.09 18.38 19.56
N ARG A 6 19.58 17.66 18.56
CA ARG A 6 19.81 18.17 17.19
C ARG A 6 18.52 18.31 16.38
N LEU A 7 17.45 17.61 16.79
CA LEU A 7 16.18 17.58 16.08
C LEU A 7 15.19 18.60 16.66
N THR A 8 14.37 19.18 15.78
CA THR A 8 13.16 19.90 16.20
C THR A 8 12.14 18.91 16.80
N LEU A 9 11.09 19.45 17.45
CA LEU A 9 10.00 18.61 17.96
C LEU A 9 9.29 17.88 16.82
N GLU A 10 9.02 18.56 15.72
CA GLU A 10 8.35 18.02 14.53
C GLU A 10 9.19 16.90 13.89
N GLN A 11 10.49 17.11 13.70
CA GLN A 11 11.41 16.08 13.17
C GLN A 11 11.47 14.86 14.09
N SER A 12 11.55 15.09 15.41
CA SER A 12 11.54 13.99 16.37
C SER A 12 10.24 13.18 16.31
N GLN A 13 9.10 13.83 16.10
CA GLN A 13 7.81 13.16 15.95
C GLN A 13 7.72 12.42 14.62
N LEU A 14 8.20 13.01 13.53
CA LEU A 14 8.26 12.36 12.21
C LEU A 14 9.10 11.09 12.29
N LEU A 15 10.32 11.16 12.83
CA LEU A 15 11.19 9.99 12.98
C LEU A 15 10.60 8.93 13.91
N SER A 16 9.91 9.34 14.97
CA SER A 16 9.18 8.40 15.83
C SER A 16 8.12 7.62 15.04
N ARG A 17 7.34 8.30 14.19
CA ARG A 17 6.32 7.66 13.34
C ARG A 17 6.94 6.84 12.20
N ALA A 18 8.06 7.29 11.65
CA ALA A 18 8.78 6.56 10.61
C ALA A 18 9.28 5.20 11.11
N ARG A 19 9.60 5.07 12.41
CA ARG A 19 10.09 3.82 13.00
C ARG A 19 9.01 2.78 13.24
N THR A 20 7.82 3.20 13.66
CA THR A 20 6.84 2.27 14.21
C THR A 20 5.63 2.08 13.30
N MET A 21 5.08 0.87 13.32
CA MET A 21 3.76 0.58 12.75
C MET A 21 3.13 -0.61 13.48
N GLY A 22 1.83 -0.50 13.75
CA GLY A 22 1.03 -1.58 14.32
C GLY A 22 1.51 -2.03 15.70
N THR A 23 1.90 -1.10 16.58
CA THR A 23 2.44 -1.41 17.91
C THR A 23 1.44 -2.17 18.80
N ALA A 24 0.14 -2.06 18.52
CA ALA A 24 -0.92 -2.80 19.20
C ALA A 24 -1.41 -4.05 18.42
N THR A 25 -0.79 -4.36 17.27
CA THR A 25 -1.17 -5.50 16.43
C THR A 25 -0.30 -6.72 16.72
N ALA A 26 -0.73 -7.91 16.28
CA ALA A 26 0.04 -9.14 16.39
C ALA A 26 1.38 -9.10 15.64
N ILE A 27 1.55 -8.19 14.66
CA ILE A 27 2.73 -8.11 13.80
C ILE A 27 3.29 -6.67 13.84
N PRO A 28 3.93 -6.26 14.95
CA PRO A 28 4.53 -4.93 15.03
C PRO A 28 5.78 -4.84 14.14
N ILE A 29 5.97 -3.64 13.58
CA ILE A 29 7.17 -3.27 12.83
C ILE A 29 7.89 -2.14 13.55
N PHE A 30 9.20 -2.31 13.68
CA PHE A 30 10.13 -1.31 14.19
C PHE A 30 11.31 -1.20 13.23
N LEU A 31 11.62 0.02 12.78
CA LEU A 31 12.78 0.31 11.94
C LEU A 31 13.95 0.84 12.79
N GLU A 32 15.08 0.16 12.69
CA GLU A 32 16.32 0.55 13.36
C GLU A 32 17.03 1.69 12.61
N ASP A 33 17.98 2.38 13.25
CA ASP A 33 18.76 3.47 12.65
C ASP A 33 19.48 3.04 11.38
N SER A 34 19.98 1.80 11.36
CA SER A 34 20.64 1.21 10.19
C SER A 34 19.67 1.08 9.01
N GLU A 35 18.43 0.68 9.27
CA GLU A 35 17.39 0.51 8.26
C GLU A 35 16.95 1.88 7.71
N LEU A 36 16.72 2.85 8.61
CA LEU A 36 16.41 4.23 8.21
C LEU A 36 17.55 4.88 7.41
N ALA A 37 18.81 4.62 7.77
CA ALA A 37 19.97 5.15 7.05
C ALA A 37 20.08 4.54 5.65
N ARG A 38 19.77 3.26 5.48
CA ARG A 38 19.70 2.61 4.16
C ARG A 38 18.56 3.15 3.32
N LEU A 39 17.40 3.44 3.91
CA LEU A 39 16.33 4.14 3.21
C LEU A 39 16.78 5.53 2.75
N ALA A 40 17.42 6.32 3.61
CA ALA A 40 17.98 7.62 3.22
C ALA A 40 19.02 7.49 2.08
N ALA A 41 19.87 6.46 2.12
CA ALA A 41 20.82 6.18 1.05
C ALA A 41 20.15 5.84 -0.29
N VAL A 42 19.02 5.12 -0.26
CA VAL A 42 18.19 4.88 -1.45
C VAL A 42 17.66 6.20 -2.01
N ILE A 43 17.16 7.11 -1.16
CA ILE A 43 16.69 8.43 -1.59
C ILE A 43 17.82 9.22 -2.27
N LEU A 44 18.99 9.27 -1.65
CA LEU A 44 20.17 9.96 -2.19
C LEU A 44 20.56 9.41 -3.57
N HIS A 45 20.48 8.10 -3.75
CA HIS A 45 20.69 7.47 -5.06
C HIS A 45 19.62 7.87 -6.08
N ASP A 46 18.33 7.87 -5.70
CA ASP A 46 17.24 8.25 -6.62
C ASP A 46 17.33 9.71 -7.11
N VAL A 47 17.88 10.60 -6.28
CA VAL A 47 18.07 12.02 -6.62
C VAL A 47 19.45 12.35 -7.16
N GLY A 48 20.33 11.36 -7.39
CA GLY A 48 21.68 11.55 -7.94
C GLY A 48 22.64 12.30 -7.02
N GLN A 49 22.52 12.09 -5.71
CA GLN A 49 23.35 12.66 -4.64
C GLN A 49 24.16 11.56 -3.93
N GLU A 50 24.67 10.59 -4.69
CA GLU A 50 25.35 9.40 -4.13
C GLU A 50 26.61 9.74 -3.33
N ASN A 51 27.22 10.89 -3.63
CA ASN A 51 28.37 11.42 -2.89
C ASN A 51 28.08 11.74 -1.41
N LEU A 52 26.80 11.85 -1.04
CA LEU A 52 26.36 12.07 0.34
C LEU A 52 26.10 10.76 1.10
N ILE A 53 26.14 9.61 0.41
CA ILE A 53 25.93 8.31 1.05
C ILE A 53 27.15 7.99 1.93
N PRO A 54 26.95 7.67 3.22
CA PRO A 54 28.05 7.24 4.07
C PRO A 54 28.76 6.02 3.50
N SER A 55 30.09 6.01 3.51
CA SER A 55 30.90 4.89 2.99
C SER A 55 30.64 3.56 3.70
N ALA A 56 30.05 3.58 4.90
CA ALA A 56 29.63 2.39 5.64
C ALA A 56 28.39 1.70 5.00
N ILE A 57 27.67 2.38 4.11
CA ILE A 57 26.50 1.85 3.42
C ILE A 57 26.90 1.51 1.98
N GLU A 58 27.17 0.23 1.74
CA GLU A 58 27.39 -0.27 0.38
C GLU A 58 26.03 -0.46 -0.32
N ILE A 59 25.81 0.34 -1.36
CA ILE A 59 24.67 0.20 -2.26
C ILE A 59 25.05 -0.77 -3.39
N PRO A 60 24.45 -1.97 -3.45
CA PRO A 60 24.57 -2.84 -4.61
C PRO A 60 24.34 -2.09 -5.93
N PRO A 61 25.25 -2.20 -6.91
CA PRO A 61 25.08 -1.58 -8.21
C PRO A 61 23.77 -2.02 -8.86
N SER A 62 23.06 -1.10 -9.53
CA SER A 62 21.85 -1.37 -10.34
C SER A 62 20.59 -1.86 -9.62
N ALA A 63 20.59 -2.03 -8.30
CA ALA A 63 19.38 -2.48 -7.61
C ALA A 63 18.45 -1.30 -7.29
N SER A 64 17.29 -1.22 -7.95
CA SER A 64 16.18 -0.39 -7.48
C SER A 64 15.71 -0.86 -6.10
N TYR A 65 14.93 -0.06 -5.39
CA TYR A 65 14.40 -0.42 -4.08
C TYR A 65 13.67 -1.77 -4.05
N TYR A 66 12.86 -2.10 -5.07
CA TYR A 66 12.13 -3.38 -5.13
C TYR A 66 13.02 -4.58 -5.45
N ASN A 67 14.13 -4.36 -6.16
CA ASN A 67 15.09 -5.41 -6.52
C ASN A 67 16.08 -5.72 -5.38
N ARG A 68 16.04 -4.97 -4.28
CA ARG A 68 16.84 -5.24 -3.08
C ARG A 68 16.10 -6.21 -2.16
N PRO A 69 16.77 -7.30 -1.70
CA PRO A 69 16.23 -8.16 -0.65
C PRO A 69 15.92 -7.35 0.61
N LEU A 70 14.82 -7.66 1.31
CA LEU A 70 14.46 -6.96 2.55
C LEU A 70 15.54 -7.13 3.62
N GLU A 71 16.26 -8.25 3.61
CA GLU A 71 17.36 -8.55 4.51
C GLU A 71 18.48 -7.50 4.42
N TRP A 72 18.74 -6.94 3.23
CA TRP A 72 19.75 -5.88 3.06
C TRP A 72 19.44 -4.65 3.90
N PHE A 73 18.15 -4.28 4.03
CA PHE A 73 17.71 -3.14 4.82
C PHE A 73 17.90 -3.40 6.33
N THR A 74 17.74 -4.65 6.76
CA THR A 74 17.83 -5.03 8.17
C THR A 74 19.26 -5.26 8.67
N GLN A 75 20.24 -5.31 7.76
CA GLN A 75 21.64 -5.49 8.13
C GLN A 75 22.16 -4.26 8.87
N GLU A 76 22.75 -4.51 10.04
CA GLU A 76 23.36 -3.48 10.88
C GLU A 76 24.44 -2.72 10.11
N VAL A 77 24.45 -1.39 10.27
CA VAL A 77 25.48 -0.49 9.75
C VAL A 77 26.28 0.02 10.95
N GLN A 78 27.47 -0.53 11.14
CA GLN A 78 28.32 -0.21 12.28
C GLN A 78 28.71 1.28 12.30
N GLY A 79 28.56 1.92 13.45
CA GLY A 79 28.98 3.31 13.67
C GLY A 79 28.13 4.37 12.96
N ILE A 80 26.94 4.03 12.45
CA ILE A 80 26.08 4.98 11.76
C ILE A 80 25.48 6.00 12.75
N ASP A 81 25.61 7.29 12.43
CA ASP A 81 24.86 8.37 13.08
C ASP A 81 23.72 8.81 12.16
N PHE A 82 22.60 8.09 12.26
CA PHE A 82 21.44 8.32 11.38
C PHE A 82 20.91 9.75 11.46
N VAL A 83 20.91 10.37 12.64
CA VAL A 83 20.41 11.75 12.81
C VAL A 83 21.27 12.75 12.01
N THR A 84 22.59 12.56 11.98
CA THR A 84 23.48 13.39 11.14
C THR A 84 23.20 13.19 9.65
N LEU A 85 23.00 11.94 9.21
CA LEU A 85 22.63 11.64 7.82
C LEU A 85 21.27 12.27 7.46
N TYR A 86 20.27 12.14 8.32
CA TYR A 86 18.93 12.73 8.14
C TYR A 86 19.02 14.25 7.94
N LEU A 87 19.74 14.95 8.81
CA LEU A 87 19.91 16.40 8.72
C LEU A 87 20.70 16.81 7.46
N THR A 88 21.67 16.00 7.03
CA THR A 88 22.39 16.21 5.78
C THR A 88 21.45 16.10 4.58
N CYS A 89 20.60 15.07 4.56
CA CYS A 89 19.61 14.91 3.49
C CYS A 89 18.61 16.07 3.47
N LEU A 90 18.11 16.49 4.64
CA LEU A 90 17.19 17.63 4.76
C LEU A 90 17.75 18.92 4.16
N GLN A 91 19.07 19.14 4.27
CA GLN A 91 19.72 20.34 3.74
C GLN A 91 19.97 20.28 2.22
N ASN A 92 20.14 19.08 1.66
CA ASN A 92 20.63 18.89 0.28
C ASN A 92 19.57 18.34 -0.68
N VAL A 93 18.48 17.78 -0.17
CA VAL A 93 17.44 17.14 -0.96
C VAL A 93 16.11 17.87 -0.76
N LYS A 94 15.61 18.49 -1.84
CA LYS A 94 14.31 19.14 -1.85
C LYS A 94 13.20 18.10 -1.59
N ASP A 95 12.24 18.44 -0.73
CA ASP A 95 11.10 17.58 -0.35
C ASP A 95 11.49 16.26 0.34
N PHE A 96 12.71 16.20 0.91
CA PHE A 96 13.26 15.01 1.56
C PHE A 96 12.33 14.42 2.62
N GLU A 97 11.75 15.23 3.51
CA GLU A 97 10.93 14.70 4.61
C GLU A 97 9.67 13.98 4.09
N THR A 98 9.04 14.51 3.05
CA THR A 98 7.88 13.90 2.40
C THR A 98 8.27 12.60 1.71
N TYR A 99 9.37 12.62 0.94
CA TYR A 99 9.89 11.43 0.26
C TYR A 99 10.27 10.33 1.27
N PHE A 100 10.99 10.70 2.32
CA PHE A 100 11.43 9.80 3.39
C PHE A 100 10.26 9.21 4.15
N LYS A 101 9.28 10.02 4.53
CA LYS A 101 8.03 9.56 5.17
C LYS A 101 7.33 8.52 4.29
N CYS A 102 7.09 8.83 3.01
CA CYS A 102 6.37 7.93 2.11
C CYS A 102 7.15 6.62 1.87
N LEU A 103 8.46 6.71 1.68
CA LEU A 103 9.31 5.53 1.53
C LEU A 103 9.32 4.66 2.78
N CYS A 104 9.34 5.25 3.98
CA CYS A 104 9.24 4.51 5.23
C CYS A 104 7.89 3.78 5.34
N GLU A 105 6.78 4.40 4.94
CA GLU A 105 5.48 3.71 4.93
C GLU A 105 5.47 2.50 3.98
N ILE A 106 5.98 2.65 2.75
CA ILE A 106 6.13 1.53 1.82
C ILE A 106 6.98 0.42 2.46
N HIS A 107 8.10 0.80 3.06
CA HIS A 107 9.02 -0.15 3.65
C HIS A 107 8.43 -0.91 4.83
N LYS A 108 7.80 -0.20 5.77
CA LYS A 108 7.11 -0.81 6.90
C LYS A 108 6.04 -1.80 6.43
N ARG A 109 5.25 -1.46 5.41
CA ARG A 109 4.22 -2.34 4.86
C ARG A 109 4.80 -3.57 4.15
N ARG A 110 5.89 -3.42 3.40
CA ARG A 110 6.61 -4.56 2.83
C ARG A 110 7.14 -5.50 3.92
N ARG A 111 7.75 -4.97 4.98
CA ARG A 111 8.24 -5.74 6.15
C ARG A 111 7.10 -6.44 6.88
N LYS A 112 5.95 -5.77 7.05
CA LYS A 112 4.76 -6.41 7.63
C LYS A 112 4.21 -7.52 6.74
N TYR A 113 4.15 -7.30 5.42
CA TYR A 113 3.64 -8.31 4.50
C TYR A 113 4.56 -9.53 4.41
N GLU A 114 5.89 -9.34 4.46
CA GLU A 114 6.86 -10.44 4.63
C GLU A 114 6.55 -11.28 5.87
N LYS A 115 6.32 -10.64 7.02
CA LYS A 115 5.91 -11.34 8.24
C LYS A 115 4.56 -12.05 8.08
N ILE A 116 3.57 -11.41 7.45
CA ILE A 116 2.26 -12.02 7.14
C ILE A 116 2.45 -13.30 6.31
N LEU A 117 3.23 -13.25 5.23
CA LEU A 117 3.50 -14.41 4.37
C LEU A 117 4.13 -15.56 5.16
N SER A 118 5.04 -15.24 6.10
CA SER A 118 5.69 -16.24 6.95
C SER A 118 4.79 -16.83 8.04
N ALA A 119 3.72 -16.11 8.42
CA ALA A 119 2.92 -16.39 9.61
C ALA A 119 1.45 -16.78 9.31
N GLN A 120 1.00 -16.73 8.04
CA GLN A 120 -0.41 -16.93 7.71
C GLN A 120 -0.89 -18.35 8.07
N PRO A 121 -1.86 -18.48 8.99
CA PRO A 121 -2.36 -19.79 9.37
C PRO A 121 -3.27 -20.40 8.31
N LEU A 122 -3.30 -21.74 8.27
CA LEU A 122 -4.32 -22.46 7.51
C LEU A 122 -5.69 -22.28 8.19
N PRO A 123 -6.77 -22.10 7.41
CA PRO A 123 -8.10 -21.97 7.98
C PRO A 123 -8.60 -23.32 8.54
N THR A 124 -9.39 -23.24 9.60
CA THR A 124 -10.09 -24.38 10.19
C THR A 124 -11.38 -24.70 9.43
N MET A 125 -11.83 -25.97 9.46
CA MET A 125 -13.10 -26.34 8.83
C MET A 125 -14.32 -25.64 9.44
N ALA A 126 -14.26 -25.25 10.72
CA ALA A 126 -15.31 -24.46 11.35
C ALA A 126 -15.51 -23.10 10.67
N GLN A 127 -14.43 -22.47 10.19
CA GLN A 127 -14.49 -21.16 9.51
C GLN A 127 -15.08 -21.24 8.08
N ILE A 128 -14.95 -22.38 7.39
CA ILE A 128 -15.21 -22.45 5.94
C ILE A 128 -16.26 -23.48 5.50
N SER A 129 -16.58 -24.47 6.34
CA SER A 129 -17.50 -25.55 5.99
C SER A 129 -18.90 -25.11 5.53
N PRO A 130 -19.51 -23.99 5.99
CA PRO A 130 -20.82 -23.58 5.48
C PRO A 130 -20.83 -23.28 3.97
N ARG A 131 -19.68 -22.92 3.38
CA ARG A 131 -19.55 -22.56 1.96
C ARG A 131 -19.63 -23.78 1.03
N VAL A 132 -19.55 -25.00 1.55
CA VAL A 132 -19.56 -26.24 0.76
C VAL A 132 -20.89 -26.50 0.07
N LEU A 133 -21.98 -25.84 0.49
CA LEU A 133 -23.33 -26.05 -0.06
C LEU A 133 -23.41 -25.86 -1.59
N LEU A 134 -22.52 -25.06 -2.16
CA LEU A 134 -22.49 -24.79 -3.60
C LEU A 134 -21.77 -25.87 -4.41
N GLU A 135 -20.94 -26.69 -3.78
CA GLU A 135 -20.03 -27.64 -4.43
C GLU A 135 -20.19 -29.09 -3.91
N PHE A 136 -21.00 -29.28 -2.87
CA PHE A 136 -21.21 -30.58 -2.25
C PHE A 136 -21.85 -31.57 -3.24
N GLY A 137 -21.22 -32.74 -3.40
CA GLY A 137 -21.66 -33.76 -4.36
C GLY A 137 -21.12 -33.58 -5.78
N ILE A 138 -20.46 -32.46 -6.10
CA ILE A 138 -19.76 -32.28 -7.39
C ILE A 138 -18.41 -33.01 -7.35
N ILE A 139 -17.69 -32.91 -6.22
CA ILE A 139 -16.42 -33.62 -5.98
C ILE A 139 -16.49 -34.36 -4.65
N ALA A 140 -15.63 -35.38 -4.49
CA ALA A 140 -15.57 -36.18 -3.28
C ALA A 140 -15.28 -35.31 -2.05
N SER A 141 -15.99 -35.57 -0.93
CA SER A 141 -15.91 -34.73 0.27
C SER A 141 -14.49 -34.47 0.80
N PRO A 142 -13.56 -35.46 0.82
CA PRO A 142 -12.17 -35.20 1.22
C PRO A 142 -11.45 -34.21 0.28
N ALA A 143 -11.71 -34.30 -1.03
CA ALA A 143 -11.14 -33.38 -2.01
C ALA A 143 -11.74 -31.98 -1.85
N LEU A 144 -13.05 -31.86 -1.64
CA LEU A 144 -13.71 -30.58 -1.37
C LEU A 144 -13.16 -29.92 -0.10
N ALA A 145 -13.03 -30.67 0.99
CA ALA A 145 -12.47 -30.14 2.23
C ALA A 145 -11.04 -29.61 2.02
N SER A 146 -10.17 -30.36 1.35
CA SER A 146 -8.81 -29.89 1.06
C SER A 146 -8.79 -28.66 0.16
N TRP A 147 -9.61 -28.66 -0.90
CA TRP A 147 -9.73 -27.53 -1.82
C TRP A 147 -10.20 -26.25 -1.13
N MET A 148 -11.19 -26.37 -0.25
CA MET A 148 -11.71 -25.26 0.56
C MET A 148 -10.61 -24.62 1.42
N THR A 149 -9.75 -25.42 2.06
CA THR A 149 -8.63 -24.92 2.86
C THR A 149 -7.68 -24.07 2.02
N TRP A 150 -7.23 -24.60 0.87
CA TRP A 150 -6.32 -23.88 -0.02
C TRP A 150 -6.95 -22.60 -0.55
N ARG A 151 -8.20 -22.67 -1.03
CA ARG A 151 -8.92 -21.51 -1.56
C ARG A 151 -9.04 -20.40 -0.53
N LYS A 152 -9.38 -20.73 0.72
CA LYS A 152 -9.47 -19.72 1.79
C LYS A 152 -8.09 -19.18 2.17
N TRP A 153 -7.06 -20.01 2.23
CA TRP A 153 -5.69 -19.54 2.52
C TRP A 153 -5.21 -18.54 1.47
N PHE A 154 -5.38 -18.83 0.16
CA PHE A 154 -5.06 -17.88 -0.91
C PHE A 154 -5.87 -16.59 -0.80
N TYR A 155 -7.18 -16.72 -0.55
CA TYR A 155 -8.05 -15.56 -0.34
C TYR A 155 -7.57 -14.66 0.81
N ASP A 156 -7.09 -15.25 1.91
CA ASP A 156 -6.62 -14.47 3.07
C ASP A 156 -5.31 -13.75 2.80
N ILE A 157 -4.38 -14.39 2.08
CA ILE A 157 -3.13 -13.76 1.64
C ILE A 157 -3.42 -12.57 0.70
N ASP A 158 -4.32 -12.75 -0.27
CA ASP A 158 -4.71 -11.72 -1.22
C ASP A 158 -5.46 -10.57 -0.51
N ASN A 159 -6.43 -10.89 0.33
CA ASN A 159 -7.19 -9.90 1.09
C ASN A 159 -6.28 -9.06 2.00
N ARG A 160 -5.28 -9.68 2.62
CA ARG A 160 -4.26 -8.97 3.41
C ARG A 160 -3.38 -8.09 2.55
N ALA A 161 -2.97 -8.54 1.36
CA ALA A 161 -2.23 -7.69 0.42
C ALA A 161 -3.05 -6.45 0.01
N ALA A 162 -4.33 -6.66 -0.33
CA ALA A 162 -5.25 -5.61 -0.69
C ALA A 162 -5.46 -4.60 0.45
N GLN A 163 -5.62 -5.09 1.69
CA GLN A 163 -5.75 -4.25 2.88
C GLN A 163 -4.48 -3.40 3.11
N GLU A 164 -3.30 -4.01 3.12
CA GLU A 164 -2.04 -3.28 3.31
C GLU A 164 -1.77 -2.26 2.19
N THR A 165 -2.19 -2.57 0.96
CA THR A 165 -2.11 -1.66 -0.19
C THR A 165 -3.07 -0.48 -0.04
N GLY A 166 -4.31 -0.72 0.41
CA GLY A 166 -5.30 0.33 0.65
C GLY A 166 -4.81 1.37 1.66
N TYR A 167 -4.22 0.91 2.76
CA TYR A 167 -3.64 1.80 3.79
C TYR A 167 -2.40 2.57 3.34
N LEU A 168 -1.76 2.14 2.26
CA LEU A 168 -0.55 2.75 1.72
C LEU A 168 -0.89 3.82 0.67
N PHE A 169 -1.89 3.54 -0.16
CA PHE A 169 -2.14 4.26 -1.39
C PHE A 169 -2.60 5.71 -1.17
N GLU A 170 -3.70 5.91 -0.43
CA GLU A 170 -4.28 7.24 -0.23
C GLU A 170 -3.33 8.22 0.49
N PRO A 171 -2.64 7.82 1.59
CA PRO A 171 -1.71 8.73 2.27
C PRO A 171 -0.51 9.14 1.43
N ILE A 172 -0.04 8.24 0.55
CA ILE A 172 1.04 8.56 -0.40
C ILE A 172 0.57 9.62 -1.39
N LEU A 173 -0.57 9.39 -2.06
CA LEU A 173 -1.08 10.34 -3.05
C LEU A 173 -1.38 11.70 -2.43
N ALA A 174 -1.98 11.73 -1.24
CA ALA A 174 -2.21 12.97 -0.52
C ALA A 174 -0.90 13.71 -0.19
N SER A 175 0.14 12.98 0.24
CA SER A 175 1.46 13.55 0.56
C SER A 175 2.17 14.07 -0.70
N VAL A 176 2.04 13.37 -1.83
CA VAL A 176 2.57 13.75 -3.15
C VAL A 176 1.94 15.06 -3.62
N LEU A 177 0.62 15.21 -3.48
CA LEU A 177 -0.10 16.43 -3.85
C LEU A 177 0.11 17.59 -2.85
N GLY A 178 0.83 17.37 -1.73
CA GLY A 178 0.98 18.35 -0.66
C GLY A 178 -0.33 18.68 0.06
N GLY A 179 -1.34 17.80 -0.02
CA GLY A 179 -2.66 18.03 0.54
C GLY A 179 -2.90 17.33 1.87
N VAL A 180 -4.13 17.49 2.37
CA VAL A 180 -4.56 16.98 3.68
C VAL A 180 -5.77 16.06 3.51
N SER A 181 -5.67 14.85 4.06
CA SER A 181 -6.80 13.91 4.15
C SER A 181 -7.71 14.27 5.32
N TYR A 182 -9.02 14.11 5.14
CA TYR A 182 -10.00 14.42 6.17
C TYR A 182 -10.97 13.26 6.40
N GLY A 183 -10.99 12.75 7.64
CA GLY A 183 -12.06 11.86 8.10
C GLY A 183 -13.42 12.59 8.21
N SER A 184 -14.51 11.83 8.23
CA SER A 184 -15.88 12.37 8.17
C SER A 184 -16.24 13.33 9.31
N GLN A 185 -15.59 13.25 10.47
CA GLN A 185 -15.91 14.11 11.63
C GLN A 185 -15.43 15.54 11.43
N ASN A 186 -14.18 15.71 10.98
CA ASN A 186 -13.50 17.01 10.90
C ASN A 186 -13.43 17.57 9.47
N SER A 187 -14.00 16.87 8.49
CA SER A 187 -13.96 17.28 7.09
C SER A 187 -14.66 18.63 6.85
N PRO A 188 -14.07 19.52 6.04
CA PRO A 188 -14.73 20.74 5.60
C PRO A 188 -15.82 20.46 4.55
N VAL A 189 -15.83 19.26 3.93
CA VAL A 189 -16.89 18.84 3.01
C VAL A 189 -18.03 18.22 3.80
N ARG A 190 -19.26 18.66 3.54
CA ARG A 190 -20.48 18.22 4.20
C ARG A 190 -21.37 17.43 3.25
N ARG A 191 -22.08 16.44 3.78
CA ARG A 191 -23.04 15.64 3.02
C ARG A 191 -24.26 16.49 2.65
N ARG A 192 -24.66 16.51 1.38
CA ARG A 192 -25.80 17.27 0.86
C ARG A 192 -27.13 16.94 1.55
N ASN A 193 -27.30 15.67 1.90
CA ASN A 193 -28.45 15.09 2.57
C ASN A 193 -28.44 15.31 4.10
N ASN A 194 -27.30 15.71 4.68
CA ASN A 194 -27.23 16.16 6.07
C ASN A 194 -25.97 17.03 6.32
N ALA A 195 -26.13 18.35 6.27
CA ALA A 195 -25.03 19.30 6.44
C ALA A 195 -24.32 19.23 7.80
N LYS A 196 -24.90 18.54 8.81
CA LYS A 196 -24.27 18.30 10.11
C LYS A 196 -23.27 17.14 10.09
N LYS A 197 -23.26 16.33 9.03
CA LYS A 197 -22.33 15.21 8.86
C LYS A 197 -21.28 15.58 7.82
N GLY A 198 -20.01 15.46 8.19
CA GLY A 198 -18.93 15.60 7.21
C GLY A 198 -18.81 14.38 6.30
N ARG A 199 -18.12 14.59 5.19
CA ARG A 199 -17.80 13.61 4.16
C ARG A 199 -16.32 13.27 4.29
N GLN A 200 -15.95 12.00 4.29
CA GLN A 200 -14.53 11.65 4.17
C GLN A 200 -14.02 12.12 2.82
N VAL A 201 -12.83 12.74 2.81
CA VAL A 201 -12.17 13.22 1.59
C VAL A 201 -10.73 12.74 1.64
N ASP A 202 -10.29 12.08 0.56
CA ASP A 202 -8.98 11.46 0.51
C ASP A 202 -7.87 12.51 0.53
N CYS A 203 -8.09 13.63 -0.15
CA CYS A 203 -7.15 14.76 -0.14
C CYS A 203 -7.81 16.09 -0.49
N ILE A 204 -7.46 17.15 0.23
CA ILE A 204 -7.78 18.53 -0.15
C ILE A 204 -6.47 19.30 -0.37
N VAL A 205 -6.38 19.96 -1.52
CA VAL A 205 -5.33 20.94 -1.85
C VAL A 205 -6.03 22.22 -2.25
N ASP A 206 -5.87 23.29 -1.47
CA ASP A 206 -6.57 24.57 -1.65
C ASP A 206 -8.10 24.40 -1.78
N LYS A 207 -8.63 24.49 -3.01
CA LYS A 207 -10.05 24.34 -3.34
C LYS A 207 -10.37 23.05 -4.09
N LEU A 208 -9.37 22.21 -4.35
CA LEU A 208 -9.53 20.92 -5.00
C LEU A 208 -9.80 19.85 -3.93
N ALA A 209 -10.88 19.10 -4.08
CA ALA A 209 -11.21 17.97 -3.23
C ALA A 209 -11.12 16.69 -4.07
N TYR A 210 -10.12 15.87 -3.76
CA TYR A 210 -9.79 14.67 -4.48
C TYR A 210 -10.46 13.43 -3.90
N GLU A 211 -10.95 12.58 -4.79
CA GLU A 211 -11.27 11.17 -4.53
C GLU A 211 -10.29 10.33 -5.35
N PHE A 212 -9.55 9.46 -4.67
CA PHE A 212 -8.57 8.58 -5.30
C PHE A 212 -9.16 7.19 -5.52
N LYS A 213 -8.90 6.60 -6.69
CA LYS A 213 -9.21 5.19 -6.95
C LYS A 213 -8.05 4.52 -7.68
N LEU A 214 -7.57 3.40 -7.13
CA LEU A 214 -6.70 2.50 -7.88
C LEU A 214 -7.45 1.94 -9.09
N ARG A 215 -8.66 1.41 -8.88
CA ARG A 215 -9.54 0.87 -9.92
C ARG A 215 -11.01 1.06 -9.53
N VAL A 216 -11.87 1.29 -10.51
CA VAL A 216 -13.33 1.28 -10.31
C VAL A 216 -13.85 -0.15 -10.49
N THR A 217 -14.26 -0.79 -9.39
CA THR A 217 -14.76 -2.17 -9.41
C THR A 217 -16.27 -2.24 -9.09
N ILE A 218 -16.90 -3.34 -9.52
CA ILE A 218 -18.26 -3.68 -9.13
C ILE A 218 -18.19 -4.48 -7.82
N ALA A 219 -18.49 -3.85 -6.69
CA ALA A 219 -18.65 -4.58 -5.43
C ALA A 219 -19.90 -5.48 -5.48
N ALA A 220 -19.81 -6.70 -4.93
CA ALA A 220 -20.90 -7.68 -4.96
C ALA A 220 -22.20 -7.22 -4.25
N SER A 221 -22.13 -6.23 -3.34
CA SER A 221 -23.27 -5.64 -2.62
C SER A 221 -23.66 -4.24 -3.15
N GLY A 222 -23.32 -3.93 -4.40
CA GLY A 222 -22.90 -2.60 -4.85
C GLY A 222 -23.93 -1.51 -5.15
N GLN A 223 -25.20 -1.56 -4.73
CA GLN A 223 -26.13 -0.46 -5.01
C GLN A 223 -26.01 0.73 -4.05
N GLY A 224 -26.02 0.52 -2.73
CA GLY A 224 -25.97 1.62 -1.76
C GLY A 224 -24.62 2.35 -1.70
N ARG A 225 -23.51 1.64 -1.90
CA ARG A 225 -22.16 2.23 -1.91
C ARG A 225 -21.93 3.11 -3.14
N PHE A 226 -22.47 2.71 -4.30
CA PHE A 226 -22.25 3.44 -5.53
C PHE A 226 -23.00 4.78 -5.56
N SER A 227 -24.20 4.86 -4.96
CA SER A 227 -24.87 6.15 -4.78
C SER A 227 -24.08 7.10 -3.89
N GLU A 228 -23.39 6.59 -2.86
CA GLU A 228 -22.54 7.44 -2.03
C GLU A 228 -21.32 7.97 -2.80
N GLU A 229 -20.71 7.16 -3.68
CA GLU A 229 -19.61 7.60 -4.55
C GLU A 229 -20.05 8.69 -5.52
N LEU A 230 -21.25 8.58 -6.11
CA LEU A 230 -21.82 9.62 -6.97
C LEU A 230 -22.12 10.91 -6.20
N ASP A 231 -22.64 10.80 -4.97
CA ASP A 231 -22.97 11.96 -4.13
C ASP A 231 -21.74 12.82 -3.78
N PHE A 232 -20.54 12.25 -3.80
CA PHE A 232 -19.31 12.96 -3.42
C PHE A 232 -19.09 14.25 -4.23
N ALA A 233 -19.26 14.20 -5.55
CA ALA A 233 -18.98 15.33 -6.40
C ALA A 233 -19.90 16.53 -6.07
N GLU A 234 -21.17 16.25 -5.79
CA GLU A 234 -22.15 17.24 -5.37
C GLU A 234 -21.87 17.75 -3.93
N ASP A 235 -21.50 16.86 -3.01
CA ASP A 235 -21.11 17.21 -1.64
C ASP A 235 -19.94 18.22 -1.63
N CYS A 236 -18.91 17.98 -2.44
CA CYS A 236 -17.76 18.88 -2.63
C CYS A 236 -18.20 20.25 -3.16
N LYS A 237 -18.97 20.28 -4.23
CA LYS A 237 -19.45 21.52 -4.85
C LYS A 237 -20.27 22.37 -3.89
N GLN A 238 -21.22 21.76 -3.19
CA GLN A 238 -22.06 22.47 -2.22
C GLN A 238 -21.25 23.00 -1.04
N SER A 239 -20.15 22.32 -0.71
CA SER A 239 -19.20 22.76 0.32
C SER A 239 -18.18 23.79 -0.19
N GLY A 240 -18.28 24.23 -1.45
CA GLY A 240 -17.41 25.24 -2.05
C GLY A 240 -16.04 24.72 -2.47
N PHE A 241 -15.94 23.43 -2.79
CA PHE A 241 -14.76 22.77 -3.34
C PHE A 241 -15.02 22.31 -4.78
N HIS A 242 -13.96 22.26 -5.58
CA HIS A 242 -13.92 21.69 -6.91
C HIS A 242 -13.61 20.20 -6.82
N PRO A 243 -14.54 19.30 -7.17
CA PRO A 243 -14.31 17.87 -7.05
C PRO A 243 -13.38 17.37 -8.16
N VAL A 244 -12.39 16.55 -7.79
CA VAL A 244 -11.45 15.91 -8.71
C VAL A 244 -11.46 14.41 -8.47
N LEU A 245 -11.85 13.65 -9.49
CA LEU A 245 -11.75 12.19 -9.50
C LEU A 245 -10.42 11.79 -10.11
N LEU A 246 -9.64 10.97 -9.41
CA LEU A 246 -8.35 10.49 -9.91
C LEU A 246 -8.35 8.96 -9.90
N VAL A 247 -8.39 8.36 -11.09
CA VAL A 247 -8.44 6.90 -11.28
C VAL A 247 -7.20 6.41 -12.01
N LEU A 248 -6.40 5.56 -11.37
CA LEU A 248 -5.12 5.14 -11.94
C LEU A 248 -5.23 3.99 -12.96
N ASP A 249 -6.16 3.07 -12.75
CA ASP A 249 -6.47 2.00 -13.69
C ASP A 249 -7.57 2.44 -14.68
N PRO A 250 -7.28 2.50 -15.99
CA PRO A 250 -8.22 2.96 -17.01
C PRO A 250 -9.20 1.88 -17.50
N THR A 251 -9.27 0.71 -16.86
CA THR A 251 -10.12 -0.41 -17.29
C THR A 251 -11.57 0.07 -17.48
N PRO A 252 -12.12 -0.01 -18.71
CA PRO A 252 -13.46 0.51 -18.98
C PRO A 252 -14.53 -0.20 -18.15
N SER A 253 -15.43 0.59 -17.56
CA SER A 253 -16.63 0.08 -16.91
C SER A 253 -17.74 1.13 -16.92
N THR A 254 -18.99 0.69 -16.93
CA THR A 254 -20.14 1.60 -16.85
C THR A 254 -20.11 2.48 -15.60
N ARG A 255 -19.58 1.95 -14.48
CA ARG A 255 -19.39 2.71 -13.24
C ARG A 255 -18.39 3.85 -13.40
N LEU A 256 -17.27 3.59 -14.08
CA LEU A 256 -16.26 4.62 -14.33
C LEU A 256 -16.83 5.72 -15.23
N GLU A 257 -17.60 5.34 -16.26
CA GLU A 257 -18.30 6.31 -17.12
C GLU A 257 -19.30 7.16 -16.34
N ASP A 258 -20.13 6.55 -15.49
CA ASP A 258 -21.14 7.25 -14.68
C ASP A 258 -20.49 8.18 -13.65
N LEU A 259 -19.43 7.74 -12.95
CA LEU A 259 -18.67 8.58 -12.02
C LEU A 259 -18.04 9.78 -12.75
N SER A 260 -17.37 9.54 -13.87
CA SER A 260 -16.71 10.60 -14.65
C SER A 260 -17.73 11.63 -15.16
N ARG A 261 -18.91 11.15 -15.58
CA ARG A 261 -20.03 12.01 -16.00
C ARG A 261 -20.55 12.85 -14.85
N GLU A 262 -20.66 12.28 -13.64
CA GLU A 262 -21.15 12.97 -12.46
C GLU A 262 -20.21 14.10 -12.02
N TYR A 263 -18.90 13.86 -11.99
CA TYR A 263 -17.91 14.91 -11.71
C TYR A 263 -17.98 16.03 -12.75
N SER A 264 -18.07 15.67 -14.04
CA SER A 264 -18.21 16.64 -15.13
C SER A 264 -19.52 17.44 -15.01
N ARG A 265 -20.64 16.81 -14.63
CA ARG A 265 -21.96 17.44 -14.47
C ARG A 265 -21.94 18.56 -13.44
N VAL A 266 -21.20 18.39 -12.35
CA VAL A 266 -21.06 19.41 -11.32
C VAL A 266 -19.98 20.44 -11.65
N GLY A 267 -19.25 20.28 -12.75
CA GLY A 267 -18.19 21.17 -13.20
C GLY A 267 -16.83 20.84 -12.58
N GLY A 268 -16.66 19.65 -12.02
CA GLY A 268 -15.38 19.10 -11.57
C GLY A 268 -14.59 18.43 -12.70
N GLU A 269 -13.55 17.70 -12.30
CA GLU A 269 -12.62 17.04 -13.22
C GLU A 269 -12.50 15.55 -12.92
N ALA A 270 -12.18 14.77 -13.96
CA ALA A 270 -11.89 13.35 -13.84
C ALA A 270 -10.64 13.02 -14.66
N TYR A 271 -9.59 12.58 -13.97
CA TYR A 271 -8.33 12.13 -14.55
C TYR A 271 -8.27 10.60 -14.46
N ILE A 272 -7.99 9.94 -15.60
CA ILE A 272 -8.08 8.48 -15.73
C ILE A 272 -6.83 7.95 -16.43
N GLY A 273 -6.26 6.87 -15.91
CA GLY A 273 -5.11 6.19 -16.51
C GLY A 273 -3.89 7.09 -16.59
N ASP A 274 -3.27 7.17 -17.77
CA ASP A 274 -2.10 8.02 -18.01
C ASP A 274 -2.33 9.50 -17.64
N ARG A 275 -3.54 10.03 -17.87
CA ARG A 275 -3.86 11.42 -17.48
C ARG A 275 -3.88 11.61 -15.96
N ALA A 276 -4.20 10.56 -15.20
CA ALA A 276 -4.15 10.61 -13.74
C ALA A 276 -2.71 10.62 -13.24
N TRP A 277 -1.83 9.83 -13.88
CA TRP A 277 -0.40 9.84 -13.59
C TRP A 277 0.26 11.18 -13.94
N GLU A 278 -0.02 11.70 -15.13
CA GLU A 278 0.47 13.01 -15.58
C GLU A 278 0.04 14.12 -14.60
N HIS A 279 -1.25 14.13 -14.19
CA HIS A 279 -1.74 15.09 -13.20
C HIS A 279 -1.01 14.98 -11.87
N LEU A 280 -0.79 13.77 -11.36
CA LEU A 280 -0.02 13.57 -10.11
C LEU A 280 1.40 14.11 -10.23
N GLU A 281 2.10 13.77 -11.31
CA GLU A 281 3.49 14.17 -11.55
C GLU A 281 3.63 15.70 -11.70
N GLU A 282 2.70 16.35 -12.40
CA GLU A 282 2.67 17.81 -12.55
C GLU A 282 2.46 18.52 -11.21
N GLN A 283 1.60 17.99 -10.34
CA GLN A 283 1.33 18.58 -9.03
C GLN A 283 2.41 18.29 -7.98
N ALA A 284 3.11 17.15 -8.09
CA ALA A 284 4.09 16.68 -7.11
C ALA A 284 5.39 17.48 -7.07
N GLY A 285 5.74 18.15 -8.17
CA GLY A 285 7.08 18.68 -8.39
C GLY A 285 8.13 17.58 -8.63
N GLU A 286 9.36 17.97 -9.01
CA GLU A 286 10.35 17.04 -9.56
C GLU A 286 10.71 15.86 -8.62
N THR A 287 11.01 16.12 -7.34
CA THR A 287 11.43 15.05 -6.41
C THR A 287 10.31 14.04 -6.18
N MET A 288 9.09 14.51 -5.90
CA MET A 288 7.97 13.62 -5.60
C MET A 288 7.38 12.99 -6.87
N ALA A 289 7.54 13.59 -8.05
CA ALA A 289 7.23 12.91 -9.31
C ALA A 289 8.13 11.67 -9.51
N ARG A 290 9.45 11.79 -9.23
CA ARG A 290 10.35 10.63 -9.23
C ARG A 290 9.93 9.57 -8.22
N PHE A 291 9.45 9.98 -7.04
CA PHE A 291 8.88 9.06 -6.06
C PHE A 291 7.72 8.26 -6.65
N VAL A 292 6.71 8.95 -7.19
CA VAL A 292 5.51 8.30 -7.75
C VAL A 292 5.91 7.31 -8.85
N GLU A 293 6.80 7.72 -9.74
CA GLU A 293 7.27 6.88 -10.83
C GLU A 293 7.98 5.62 -10.30
N HIS A 294 8.98 5.76 -9.43
CA HIS A 294 9.79 4.64 -8.97
C HIS A 294 9.07 3.70 -8.01
N TYR A 295 8.16 4.23 -7.20
CA TYR A 295 7.59 3.51 -6.06
C TYR A 295 6.13 3.12 -6.22
N VAL A 296 5.42 3.70 -7.18
CA VAL A 296 3.99 3.44 -7.37
C VAL A 296 3.72 3.01 -8.80
N ARG A 297 3.96 3.88 -9.80
CA ARG A 297 3.58 3.64 -11.20
C ARG A 297 4.36 2.49 -11.83
N ARG A 298 5.68 2.55 -11.80
CA ARG A 298 6.54 1.56 -12.48
C ARG A 298 6.38 0.14 -11.93
N PRO A 299 6.38 -0.12 -10.60
CA PRO A 299 6.16 -1.47 -10.09
C PRO A 299 4.81 -2.07 -10.52
N ILE A 300 3.74 -1.26 -10.59
CA ILE A 300 2.43 -1.71 -11.07
C ILE A 300 2.51 -2.06 -12.56
N ALA A 301 3.09 -1.18 -13.37
CA ALA A 301 3.22 -1.37 -14.81
C ALA A 301 4.09 -2.60 -15.17
N GLU A 302 5.17 -2.85 -14.44
CA GLU A 302 6.04 -4.01 -14.66
C GLU A 302 5.30 -5.34 -14.41
N ILE A 303 4.45 -5.40 -13.37
CA ILE A 303 3.64 -6.60 -13.09
C ILE A 303 2.52 -6.77 -14.12
N ASP A 304 1.83 -5.69 -14.50
CA ASP A 304 0.77 -5.73 -15.51
C ASP A 304 1.30 -6.23 -16.87
N ALA A 305 2.50 -5.78 -17.27
CA ALA A 305 3.17 -6.25 -18.49
C ALA A 305 3.51 -7.75 -18.46
N CYS A 306 3.64 -8.35 -17.28
CA CYS A 306 3.92 -9.78 -17.11
C CYS A 306 2.66 -10.66 -17.11
N ALA A 307 1.44 -10.09 -17.15
CA ALA A 307 0.18 -10.83 -17.05
C ALA A 307 -0.19 -11.66 -18.30
N THR A 308 0.78 -11.97 -19.17
CA THR A 308 0.56 -12.60 -20.48
C THR A 308 0.57 -14.13 -20.45
N GLU A 309 1.25 -14.74 -19.48
CA GLU A 309 1.32 -16.20 -19.31
C GLU A 309 0.97 -16.61 -17.88
N LEU A 310 0.04 -17.56 -17.74
CA LEU A 310 -0.27 -18.18 -16.45
C LEU A 310 0.66 -19.37 -16.21
N LEU A 311 1.58 -19.24 -15.24
CA LEU A 311 2.46 -20.33 -14.83
C LEU A 311 1.66 -21.48 -14.17
N ASN A 312 2.17 -22.71 -14.29
CA ASN A 312 1.57 -23.86 -13.62
C ASN A 312 1.77 -23.75 -12.12
N LEU A 313 0.66 -23.82 -11.38
CA LEU A 313 0.65 -23.89 -9.92
C LEU A 313 0.73 -25.34 -9.45
N SER A 314 1.68 -25.65 -8.58
CA SER A 314 1.76 -26.90 -7.84
C SER A 314 1.89 -26.62 -6.35
N ILE A 315 1.11 -27.33 -5.55
CA ILE A 315 1.14 -27.22 -4.08
C ILE A 315 1.44 -28.60 -3.53
N SER A 316 2.51 -28.70 -2.73
CA SER A 316 2.91 -29.95 -2.11
C SER A 316 2.99 -29.78 -0.61
N ASN A 317 2.18 -30.54 0.12
CA ASN A 317 2.31 -30.69 1.56
C ASN A 317 3.52 -31.57 1.86
N VAL A 318 4.39 -31.15 2.78
CA VAL A 318 5.55 -31.92 3.23
C VAL A 318 5.22 -32.44 4.65
N PRO A 319 4.66 -33.65 4.78
CA PRO A 319 4.05 -34.10 6.04
C PRO A 319 5.03 -34.19 7.21
N GLU A 320 6.31 -34.40 6.89
CA GLU A 320 7.39 -34.63 7.86
C GLU A 320 7.83 -33.34 8.57
N ASP A 321 7.59 -32.17 7.96
CA ASP A 321 8.22 -30.90 8.36
C ASP A 321 7.22 -29.81 8.79
N SER A 322 5.93 -30.13 8.92
CA SER A 322 4.86 -29.13 9.14
C SER A 322 4.98 -27.94 8.17
N ASN A 323 5.43 -28.21 6.94
CA ASN A 323 5.67 -27.20 5.92
C ASN A 323 4.89 -27.59 4.67
N PHE A 324 4.56 -26.61 3.85
CA PHE A 324 4.12 -26.85 2.48
C PHE A 324 4.92 -25.99 1.52
N SER A 325 4.97 -26.43 0.27
CA SER A 325 5.63 -25.70 -0.81
C SER A 325 4.62 -25.31 -1.88
N ILE A 326 4.81 -24.10 -2.39
CA ILE A 326 4.11 -23.61 -3.57
C ILE A 326 5.16 -23.44 -4.66
N MET A 327 4.87 -23.97 -5.83
CA MET A 327 5.71 -23.84 -7.01
C MET A 327 4.90 -23.22 -8.14
N LEU A 328 5.46 -22.17 -8.75
CA LEU A 328 5.02 -21.62 -10.03
C LEU A 328 6.08 -21.95 -11.08
N SER A 329 5.69 -22.62 -12.16
CA SER A 329 6.66 -23.05 -13.17
C SER A 329 6.09 -23.12 -14.58
N ASN A 330 6.96 -22.93 -15.55
CA ASN A 330 6.75 -23.31 -16.94
C ASN A 330 7.98 -24.09 -17.44
N LYS A 331 8.17 -24.18 -18.76
CA LYS A 331 9.33 -24.89 -19.34
C LYS A 331 10.66 -24.16 -19.14
N GLN A 332 10.63 -22.88 -18.81
CA GLN A 332 11.80 -21.98 -18.82
C GLN A 332 12.20 -21.54 -17.41
N SER A 333 11.24 -21.39 -16.51
CA SER A 333 11.45 -20.90 -15.15
C SER A 333 10.67 -21.72 -14.12
N SER A 334 11.23 -21.75 -12.90
CA SER A 334 10.62 -22.38 -11.74
C SER A 334 10.89 -21.53 -10.51
N TYR A 335 9.82 -21.20 -9.79
CA TYR A 335 9.85 -20.40 -8.58
C TYR A 335 9.20 -21.21 -7.46
N THR A 336 9.92 -21.40 -6.36
CA THR A 336 9.47 -22.24 -5.25
C THR A 336 9.56 -21.47 -3.95
N TRP A 337 8.45 -21.46 -3.22
CA TRP A 337 8.36 -20.91 -1.87
C TRP A 337 8.03 -22.02 -0.88
N LYS A 338 8.70 -21.99 0.27
CA LYS A 338 8.39 -22.87 1.40
C LYS A 338 7.70 -22.05 2.48
N PHE A 339 6.61 -22.59 2.99
CA PHE A 339 5.81 -21.98 4.05
C PHE A 339 5.73 -22.93 5.23
N SER A 340 5.85 -22.37 6.43
CA SER A 340 5.56 -23.09 7.66
C SER A 340 4.07 -23.10 7.93
N ARG A 341 3.53 -24.27 8.24
CA ARG A 341 2.14 -24.43 8.64
C ARG A 341 1.95 -23.78 10.00
N GLN A 342 1.24 -22.66 10.01
CA GLN A 342 0.81 -22.03 11.25
C GLN A 342 -0.63 -22.45 11.56
N GLU A 343 -0.88 -22.77 12.82
CA GLU A 343 -2.23 -23.10 13.33
C GLU A 343 -2.78 -22.01 14.25
N GLU A 344 -1.91 -21.09 14.70
CA GLU A 344 -2.27 -19.99 15.59
C GLU A 344 -3.05 -18.89 14.84
N GLN A 345 -4.37 -18.89 15.04
CA GLN A 345 -5.27 -17.93 14.38
C GLN A 345 -5.07 -16.49 14.87
N ALA A 346 -4.47 -16.27 16.05
CA ALA A 346 -4.21 -14.91 16.55
C ALA A 346 -3.26 -14.10 15.66
N LEU A 347 -2.41 -14.77 14.86
CA LEU A 347 -1.55 -14.14 13.85
C LEU A 347 -2.35 -13.69 12.61
N ALA A 348 -3.57 -14.20 12.44
CA ALA A 348 -4.52 -13.78 11.41
C ALA A 348 -5.34 -12.53 11.82
N ASP A 349 -5.46 -12.25 13.13
CA ASP A 349 -6.18 -11.08 13.64
C ASP A 349 -5.32 -9.82 13.49
N ASN A 350 -5.57 -9.09 12.41
CA ASN A 350 -5.21 -7.67 12.34
C ASN A 350 -6.25 -6.96 13.22
N GLY A 351 -5.93 -6.66 14.48
CA GLY A 351 -6.80 -5.81 15.30
C GLY A 351 -7.15 -4.55 14.49
N ASP A 352 -8.43 -4.41 14.13
CA ASP A 352 -8.93 -3.28 13.37
C ASP A 352 -8.80 -2.02 14.24
N GLU A 353 -7.81 -1.18 13.94
CA GLU A 353 -7.78 0.21 14.39
C GLU A 353 -8.44 1.06 13.29
N GLU A 354 -9.77 1.23 13.39
CA GLU A 354 -10.38 2.49 12.99
C GLU A 354 -9.85 3.56 13.96
N GLU A 355 -8.89 4.38 13.52
CA GLU A 355 -8.65 5.72 14.10
C GLU A 355 -9.36 6.79 13.27
#